data_AF-A0A6B3SUA4-F1
#
_entry.id   AF-A0A6B3SUA4-F1
#
_cell.length_a   1.000
_cell.length_b   1.000
_cell.length_c   1.000
_cell.angle_alpha   90.00
_cell.angle_beta   90.00
_cell.angle_gamma   90.00
#
_symmetry.space_group_name_H-M   'P 1'
#
loop_
_entity.id
_entity.type
_entity.pdbx_description
1 polymer ?
#
loop_
_entity_poly.entity_id
_entity_poly.type
_entity_poly.pdbx_seq_one_letter_code
_entity_poly.pdbx_strand_id
1 'polypeptide(L)'
;MRIIQLILLTVLFVKSSFAEAIRSSDLRLEPMTKCRGAGRPAPKTKETIRTESVGVPATGIDLNGDGWCDWIIFVPAPINTQLPEYMAKEAILLGGKRGAKPFGKLDKMRDYQRKQLPIPSGLVIPEGIVGMAPPLVAYLTRSATPYFMGISTAFPYFWSDAESYSIYRWNNEFDMPQQVSDIEFVTVLEFWRQKFCIDKKYSNAEYLHPDLLNPEHPLEVLVCAPWMSEVLGAAKQRVERK
;
A
#
# COMPACT_ATOMS: atom_id res chain seq x y z
N MET A 1 33.46 57.56 -4.75
CA MET A 1 33.42 56.23 -5.39
C MET A 1 33.81 55.22 -4.31
N ARG A 2 32.97 54.62 -3.46
CA ARG A 2 31.63 54.02 -3.57
C ARG A 2 31.52 53.06 -4.76
N ILE A 3 31.17 51.82 -4.44
CA ILE A 3 31.10 50.58 -5.24
C ILE A 3 32.32 49.68 -4.93
N ILE A 4 32.07 48.40 -4.61
CA ILE A 4 32.98 47.35 -4.11
C ILE A 4 32.90 47.13 -2.58
N GLN A 5 31.68 46.94 -2.07
CA GLN A 5 31.40 46.14 -0.88
C GLN A 5 30.00 45.54 -1.07
N LEU A 6 29.88 44.57 -1.98
CA LEU A 6 28.69 43.73 -2.08
C LEU A 6 29.07 42.43 -2.82
N ILE A 7 30.07 41.72 -2.28
CA ILE A 7 30.25 40.31 -2.66
C ILE A 7 29.10 39.57 -2.00
N LEU A 8 28.16 39.18 -2.85
CA LEU A 8 27.03 38.29 -2.62
C LEU A 8 27.38 37.20 -1.60
N LEU A 9 26.91 37.39 -0.38
CA LEU A 9 26.56 36.29 0.50
C LEU A 9 25.23 35.70 -0.01
N THR A 10 25.24 35.12 -1.20
CA THR A 10 24.18 34.19 -1.61
C THR A 10 24.35 32.94 -0.75
N VAL A 11 23.80 33.03 0.46
CA VAL A 11 23.42 31.87 1.25
C VAL A 11 22.44 31.10 0.36
N LEU A 12 22.98 30.11 -0.36
CA LEU A 12 22.23 28.98 -0.87
C LEU A 12 21.58 28.34 0.35
N PHE A 13 20.41 28.86 0.74
CA PHE A 13 19.41 28.09 1.45
C PHE A 13 19.01 26.98 0.48
N VAL A 14 19.83 25.93 0.46
CA VAL A 14 19.36 24.60 0.12
C VAL A 14 18.23 24.38 1.10
N LYS A 15 17.00 24.65 0.66
CA LYS A 15 15.82 24.14 1.32
C LYS A 15 15.98 22.64 1.26
N SER A 16 16.60 22.07 2.28
CA SER A 16 16.39 20.68 2.62
C SER A 16 14.89 20.59 2.79
N SER A 17 14.21 20.12 1.75
CA SER A 17 12.88 19.56 1.85
C SER A 17 13.03 18.32 2.73
N PHE A 18 13.23 18.53 4.04
CA PHE A 18 12.90 17.54 5.02
C PHE A 18 11.44 17.24 4.72
N ALA A 19 11.18 16.05 4.17
CA ALA A 19 9.83 15.57 4.02
C ALA A 19 9.20 15.72 5.40
N GLU A 20 8.29 16.68 5.52
CA GLU A 20 7.68 17.01 6.79
C GLU A 20 7.04 15.72 7.31
N ALA A 21 7.47 15.30 8.51
CA ALA A 21 7.01 14.07 9.13
C ALA A 21 5.48 14.09 9.14
N ILE A 22 4.87 13.05 8.57
CA ILE A 22 3.42 12.93 8.52
C ILE A 22 2.87 12.83 9.95
N ARG A 23 1.70 13.44 10.21
CA ARG A 23 1.00 13.29 11.48
C ARG A 23 -0.27 12.49 11.28
N SER A 24 -0.70 11.74 12.31
CA SER A 24 -1.97 11.02 12.29
C SER A 24 -3.17 11.95 12.01
N SER A 25 -3.11 13.21 12.48
CA SER A 25 -4.12 14.24 12.18
C SER A 25 -4.24 14.61 10.70
N ASP A 26 -3.21 14.32 9.90
CA ASP A 26 -3.19 14.61 8.47
C ASP A 26 -3.78 13.46 7.64
N LEU A 27 -4.13 12.34 8.28
CA LEU A 27 -4.67 11.15 7.67
C LEU A 27 -6.20 11.08 7.81
N ARG A 28 -6.82 10.40 6.84
CA ARG A 28 -8.27 10.16 6.78
C ARG A 28 -8.56 8.88 6.00
N LEU A 29 -9.75 8.32 6.21
CA LEU A 29 -10.18 7.09 5.55
C LEU A 29 -10.70 7.32 4.13
N GLU A 30 -11.17 8.53 3.82
CA GLU A 30 -11.77 8.85 2.53
C GLU A 30 -10.89 9.78 1.68
N PRO A 31 -10.88 9.61 0.34
CA PRO A 31 -10.16 10.51 -0.55
C PRO A 31 -10.81 11.89 -0.61
N MET A 32 -10.05 12.91 -1.03
CA MET A 32 -10.57 14.28 -1.27
C MET A 32 -11.54 14.32 -2.43
N THR A 33 -11.30 13.45 -3.40
CA THR A 33 -12.08 13.35 -4.62
C THR A 33 -12.17 11.89 -4.96
N LYS A 34 -13.38 11.40 -5.17
CA LYS A 34 -13.59 10.02 -5.62
C LYS A 34 -12.92 9.84 -6.98
N CYS A 35 -12.26 8.70 -7.16
CA CYS A 35 -11.66 8.34 -8.42
C CYS A 35 -12.72 8.22 -9.52
N ARG A 36 -12.32 8.44 -10.77
CA ARG A 36 -13.18 8.21 -11.92
C ARG A 36 -13.15 6.75 -12.28
N GLY A 37 -14.31 6.13 -12.44
CA GLY A 37 -14.41 4.79 -13.01
C GLY A 37 -13.71 4.79 -14.38
N ALA A 38 -12.73 3.92 -14.55
CA ALA A 38 -12.15 3.70 -15.87
C ALA A 38 -13.22 3.04 -16.74
N GLY A 39 -13.56 3.65 -17.87
CA GLY A 39 -14.80 3.42 -18.63
C GLY A 39 -14.99 2.03 -19.27
N ARG A 40 -14.28 1.00 -18.80
CA ARG A 40 -14.44 -0.41 -19.16
C ARG A 40 -14.30 -1.27 -17.90
N PRO A 41 -15.07 -2.36 -17.75
CA PRO A 41 -14.88 -3.30 -16.65
C PRO A 41 -13.47 -3.89 -16.69
N ALA A 42 -12.94 -4.30 -15.52
CA ALA A 42 -11.69 -5.04 -15.45
C ALA A 42 -11.74 -6.24 -16.41
N PRO A 43 -10.61 -6.60 -17.06
CA PRO A 43 -10.53 -7.81 -17.86
C PRO A 43 -11.07 -8.99 -17.06
N LYS A 44 -11.90 -9.84 -17.69
CA LYS A 44 -12.18 -11.16 -17.14
C LYS A 44 -10.84 -11.85 -17.02
N THR A 45 -10.43 -12.09 -15.79
CA THR A 45 -9.24 -12.87 -15.51
C THR A 45 -9.48 -14.30 -16.01
N LYS A 46 -8.41 -15.05 -16.35
CA LYS A 46 -8.52 -16.35 -17.05
C LYS A 46 -9.53 -17.27 -16.37
N GLU A 47 -10.31 -18.04 -17.16
CA GLU A 47 -11.37 -18.98 -16.72
C GLU A 47 -10.96 -19.99 -15.63
N THR A 48 -9.66 -20.15 -15.36
CA THR A 48 -9.11 -20.82 -14.17
C THR A 48 -9.49 -20.15 -12.85
N ILE A 49 -10.10 -18.96 -12.88
CA ILE A 49 -10.66 -18.26 -11.73
C ILE A 49 -12.07 -18.78 -11.51
N ARG A 50 -12.13 -20.04 -11.09
CA ARG A 50 -13.30 -20.59 -10.40
C ARG A 50 -13.23 -20.15 -8.94
N THR A 51 -13.51 -18.88 -8.72
CA THR A 51 -13.77 -18.37 -7.38
C THR A 51 -15.25 -18.06 -7.33
N GLU A 52 -16.01 -19.04 -6.88
CA GLU A 52 -17.37 -18.85 -6.38
C GLU A 52 -17.38 -17.86 -5.17
N SER A 53 -16.19 -17.40 -4.77
CA SER A 53 -15.82 -16.40 -3.78
C SER A 53 -15.21 -15.09 -4.36
N VAL A 54 -15.37 -14.75 -5.65
CA VAL A 54 -15.05 -13.37 -6.14
C VAL A 54 -16.07 -12.38 -5.57
N GLY A 55 -15.90 -12.04 -4.29
CA GLY A 55 -16.64 -11.00 -3.60
C GLY A 55 -16.06 -9.63 -3.95
N VAL A 56 -16.75 -8.94 -4.85
CA VAL A 56 -16.80 -7.48 -5.07
C VAL A 56 -15.47 -6.78 -5.49
N PRO A 57 -15.39 -6.25 -6.72
CA PRO A 57 -14.27 -5.39 -7.13
C PRO A 57 -14.16 -4.14 -6.22
N ALA A 58 -12.94 -3.78 -5.83
CA ALA A 58 -12.68 -2.53 -5.09
C ALA A 58 -13.02 -1.30 -5.96
N THR A 59 -14.28 -0.87 -5.93
CA THR A 59 -14.89 0.07 -6.88
C THR A 59 -14.60 1.56 -6.59
N GLY A 60 -13.50 1.90 -5.91
CA GLY A 60 -13.30 3.28 -5.44
C GLY A 60 -11.91 3.71 -4.99
N ILE A 61 -10.85 2.94 -5.26
CA ILE A 61 -9.50 3.26 -4.80
C ILE A 61 -8.65 3.71 -5.99
N ASP A 62 -7.89 4.79 -5.80
CA ASP A 62 -6.85 5.29 -6.71
C ASP A 62 -5.51 5.17 -5.98
N LEU A 63 -4.77 4.08 -6.24
CA LEU A 63 -3.53 3.77 -5.53
C LEU A 63 -2.41 4.71 -5.95
N ASN A 64 -2.36 5.11 -7.22
CA ASN A 64 -1.27 5.93 -7.75
C ASN A 64 -1.54 7.45 -7.66
N GLY A 65 -2.78 7.86 -7.44
CA GLY A 65 -3.21 9.25 -7.33
C GLY A 65 -3.46 9.93 -8.69
N ASP A 66 -3.72 9.18 -9.76
CA ASP A 66 -3.93 9.72 -11.12
C ASP A 66 -5.39 10.11 -11.43
N GLY A 67 -6.28 9.87 -10.45
CA GLY A 67 -7.70 10.19 -10.50
C GLY A 67 -8.55 9.13 -11.20
N TRP A 68 -8.02 7.95 -11.50
CA TRP A 68 -8.77 6.79 -12.01
C TRP A 68 -8.87 5.69 -10.96
N CYS A 69 -9.99 4.99 -10.95
CA CYS A 69 -10.16 3.86 -10.04
C CYS A 69 -9.36 2.66 -10.52
N ASP A 70 -8.57 2.12 -9.62
CA ASP A 70 -7.82 0.89 -9.78
C ASP A 70 -8.68 -0.31 -9.41
N TRP A 71 -8.37 -1.46 -10.00
CA TRP A 71 -9.01 -2.73 -9.66
C TRP A 71 -8.06 -3.56 -8.84
N ILE A 72 -8.58 -4.01 -7.70
CA ILE A 72 -7.87 -4.88 -6.78
C ILE A 72 -8.71 -6.13 -6.68
N ILE A 73 -8.14 -7.24 -7.12
CA ILE A 73 -8.76 -8.56 -7.08
C ILE A 73 -8.28 -9.22 -5.81
N PHE A 74 -9.24 -9.54 -4.93
CA PHE A 74 -8.94 -10.29 -3.73
C PHE A 74 -8.76 -11.74 -4.12
N VAL A 75 -7.55 -12.23 -3.86
CA VAL A 75 -7.20 -13.60 -4.16
C VAL A 75 -6.74 -14.19 -2.84
N PRO A 76 -7.64 -14.85 -2.08
CA PRO A 76 -7.18 -15.69 -1.01
C PRO A 76 -6.23 -16.72 -1.62
N ALA A 77 -4.99 -16.76 -1.12
CA ALA A 77 -4.01 -17.72 -1.60
C ALA A 77 -4.62 -19.13 -1.55
N PRO A 78 -4.31 -20.00 -2.51
CA PRO A 78 -4.82 -21.34 -2.50
C PRO A 78 -4.21 -22.10 -1.32
N ILE A 79 -4.94 -22.20 -0.22
CA ILE A 79 -4.55 -23.09 0.87
C ILE A 79 -4.75 -24.51 0.33
N ASN A 80 -3.65 -25.15 -0.06
CA ASN A 80 -3.59 -26.57 -0.43
C ASN A 80 -4.24 -26.98 -1.77
N THR A 81 -4.46 -26.08 -2.74
CA THR A 81 -5.31 -26.44 -3.91
C THR A 81 -4.57 -26.93 -5.16
N GLN A 82 -3.24 -27.12 -5.15
CA GLN A 82 -2.44 -27.42 -6.35
C GLN A 82 -2.65 -26.44 -7.53
N LEU A 83 -3.28 -25.28 -7.28
CA LEU A 83 -3.54 -24.27 -8.29
C LEU A 83 -2.30 -23.38 -8.47
N PRO A 84 -2.10 -22.81 -9.67
CA PRO A 84 -1.00 -21.91 -9.93
C PRO A 84 -1.02 -20.70 -8.99
N GLU A 85 0.16 -20.29 -8.55
CA GLU A 85 0.39 -19.10 -7.72
C GLU A 85 0.04 -17.83 -8.50
N TYR A 86 -0.45 -16.81 -7.79
CA TYR A 86 -0.92 -15.56 -8.38
C TYR A 86 0.18 -14.50 -8.38
N MET A 87 0.38 -13.84 -9.53
CA MET A 87 1.32 -12.72 -9.62
C MET A 87 0.64 -11.41 -9.21
N ALA A 88 1.40 -10.49 -8.61
CA ALA A 88 0.89 -9.20 -8.18
C ALA A 88 0.21 -8.41 -9.31
N LYS A 89 0.76 -8.46 -10.53
CA LYS A 89 0.21 -7.80 -11.72
C LYS A 89 -1.16 -8.31 -12.17
N GLU A 90 -1.56 -9.49 -11.72
CA GLU A 90 -2.88 -10.05 -11.99
C GLU A 90 -3.89 -9.60 -10.95
N ALA A 91 -3.43 -9.27 -9.74
CA ALA A 91 -4.28 -8.84 -8.66
C ALA A 91 -4.49 -7.31 -8.58
N ILE A 92 -3.56 -6.52 -9.11
CA ILE A 92 -3.66 -5.06 -9.16
C ILE A 92 -3.62 -4.59 -10.60
N LEU A 93 -4.69 -3.92 -11.04
CA LEU A 93 -4.77 -3.27 -12.34
C LEU A 93 -5.02 -1.78 -12.15
N LEU A 94 -4.23 -0.96 -12.82
CA LEU A 94 -4.35 0.49 -12.76
C LEU A 94 -5.42 1.01 -13.70
N GLY A 95 -6.25 1.90 -13.17
CA GLY A 95 -7.22 2.70 -13.87
C GLY A 95 -6.60 3.56 -14.97
N GLY A 96 -7.43 3.96 -15.94
CA GLY A 96 -7.00 4.91 -16.94
C GLY A 96 -8.06 5.23 -17.98
N LYS A 97 -7.79 6.31 -18.73
CA LYS A 97 -8.65 6.76 -19.83
C LYS A 97 -8.90 5.68 -20.90
N ARG A 98 -7.96 4.75 -21.07
CA ARG A 98 -8.03 3.65 -22.07
C ARG A 98 -8.46 2.30 -21.46
N GLY A 99 -8.90 2.29 -20.20
CA GLY A 99 -9.21 1.07 -19.45
C GLY A 99 -8.07 0.68 -18.51
N ALA A 100 -8.09 -0.58 -18.06
CA ALA A 100 -7.15 -1.12 -17.10
C ALA A 100 -5.80 -1.50 -17.72
N LYS A 101 -4.71 -1.32 -16.98
CA LYS A 101 -3.37 -1.82 -17.32
C LYS A 101 -2.71 -2.50 -16.11
N PRO A 102 -1.79 -3.46 -16.30
CA PRO A 102 -0.95 -3.90 -15.19
C PRO A 102 -0.06 -2.74 -14.72
N PHE A 103 0.40 -2.85 -13.47
CA PHE A 103 1.37 -1.90 -12.92
C PHE A 103 2.81 -2.33 -13.21
N GLY A 104 3.73 -1.41 -12.97
CA GLY A 104 5.17 -1.65 -13.01
C GLY A 104 5.86 -1.25 -14.30
N LYS A 105 7.00 -0.57 -14.15
CA LYS A 105 7.94 -0.22 -15.23
C LYS A 105 9.19 -1.08 -15.12
N LEU A 106 9.05 -2.38 -15.39
CA LEU A 106 10.16 -3.35 -15.29
C LEU A 106 11.34 -2.98 -16.20
N ASP A 107 11.09 -2.42 -17.37
CA ASP A 107 12.14 -1.90 -18.26
C ASP A 107 13.01 -0.86 -17.57
N LYS A 108 12.39 0.05 -16.82
CA LYS A 108 13.11 1.09 -16.08
C LYS A 108 13.94 0.50 -14.94
N MET A 109 13.43 -0.52 -14.25
CA MET A 109 14.23 -1.25 -13.25
C MET A 109 15.43 -1.93 -13.88
N ARG A 110 15.24 -2.61 -15.02
CA ARG A 110 16.33 -3.24 -15.78
C ARG A 110 17.38 -2.21 -16.21
N ASP A 111 16.96 -1.01 -16.61
CA ASP A 111 17.87 0.10 -16.91
C ASP A 111 18.70 0.54 -15.70
N TYR A 112 18.09 0.64 -14.52
CA TYR A 112 18.79 1.00 -13.29
C TYR A 112 19.83 -0.07 -12.92
N GLN A 113 19.43 -1.34 -12.99
CA GLN A 113 20.34 -2.47 -12.75
C GLN A 113 21.53 -2.46 -13.71
N ARG A 114 21.28 -2.26 -15.02
CA ARG A 114 22.36 -2.17 -16.03
C ARG A 114 23.33 -1.02 -15.75
N LYS A 115 22.83 0.10 -15.23
CA LYS A 115 23.62 1.28 -14.88
C LYS A 115 24.18 1.25 -13.45
N GLN A 116 23.94 0.17 -12.70
CA GLN A 116 24.31 0.04 -11.28
C GLN A 116 23.75 1.19 -10.41
N LEU A 117 22.58 1.71 -10.78
CA LEU A 117 21.87 2.74 -10.01
C LEU A 117 21.08 2.08 -8.88
N PRO A 118 20.97 2.74 -7.71
CA PRO A 118 20.21 2.20 -6.59
C PRO A 118 18.72 2.08 -6.96
N ILE A 119 18.15 0.91 -6.71
CA ILE A 119 16.70 0.69 -6.78
C ILE A 119 16.14 0.84 -5.36
N PRO A 120 15.04 1.59 -5.17
CA PRO A 120 14.40 1.70 -3.87
C PRO A 120 14.05 0.31 -3.29
N SER A 121 14.37 0.10 -2.03
CA SER A 121 14.00 -1.13 -1.32
C SER A 121 12.49 -1.24 -1.12
N GLY A 122 12.00 -2.48 -1.01
CA GLY A 122 10.60 -2.76 -0.66
C GLY A 122 9.60 -2.52 -1.80
N LEU A 123 10.06 -2.46 -3.07
CA LEU A 123 9.17 -2.47 -4.22
C LEU A 123 8.49 -3.82 -4.38
N VAL A 124 7.17 -3.82 -4.57
CA VAL A 124 6.42 -5.02 -4.96
C VAL A 124 6.63 -5.26 -6.45
N ILE A 125 7.27 -6.38 -6.78
CA ILE A 125 7.54 -6.74 -8.17
C ILE A 125 6.25 -7.27 -8.83
N PRO A 126 5.87 -6.79 -10.03
CA PRO A 126 4.71 -7.27 -10.77
C PRO A 126 4.64 -8.80 -10.95
N GLU A 127 5.78 -9.45 -11.20
CA GLU A 127 5.90 -10.92 -11.30
C GLU A 127 5.97 -11.64 -9.94
N GLY A 128 6.11 -10.89 -8.83
CA GLY A 128 6.18 -11.47 -7.50
C GLY A 128 4.87 -12.12 -7.10
N ILE A 129 4.98 -13.26 -6.41
CA ILE A 129 3.82 -13.93 -5.80
C ILE A 129 3.37 -13.09 -4.62
N VAL A 130 2.06 -12.82 -4.54
CA VAL A 130 1.48 -12.05 -3.44
C VAL A 130 0.15 -12.65 -2.98
N GLY A 131 -0.09 -12.59 -1.68
CA GLY A 131 -1.43 -12.69 -1.12
C GLY A 131 -2.12 -11.33 -1.13
N MET A 132 -3.39 -11.30 -1.52
CA MET A 132 -4.17 -10.07 -1.65
C MET A 132 -5.44 -10.12 -0.82
N ALA A 133 -5.50 -9.27 0.20
CA ALA A 133 -6.68 -9.02 1.02
C ALA A 133 -7.38 -7.72 0.58
N PRO A 134 -8.65 -7.52 0.92
CA PRO A 134 -9.31 -6.22 0.82
C PRO A 134 -8.46 -5.12 1.44
N PRO A 135 -8.05 -4.08 0.68
CA PRO A 135 -7.07 -3.14 1.19
C PRO A 135 -7.66 -2.20 2.23
N LEU A 136 -6.87 -1.88 3.25
CA LEU A 136 -7.09 -0.69 4.07
C LEU A 136 -6.35 0.47 3.45
N VAL A 137 -6.99 1.64 3.45
CA VAL A 137 -6.41 2.87 2.90
C VAL A 137 -6.39 3.99 3.93
N ALA A 138 -5.38 4.83 3.87
CA ALA A 138 -5.30 6.09 4.58
C ALA A 138 -4.78 7.17 3.62
N TYR A 139 -5.56 8.21 3.42
CA TYR A 139 -5.20 9.32 2.55
C TYR A 139 -4.60 10.44 3.37
N LEU A 140 -3.50 11.04 2.89
CA LEU A 140 -3.07 12.33 3.39
C LEU A 140 -4.00 13.42 2.87
N THR A 141 -4.29 14.42 3.71
CA THR A 141 -5.10 15.59 3.30
C THR A 141 -4.54 16.30 2.06
N ARG A 142 -3.21 16.26 1.87
CA ARG A 142 -2.49 16.93 0.77
C ARG A 142 -2.03 16.00 -0.37
N SER A 143 -2.44 14.74 -0.39
CA SER A 143 -2.02 13.75 -1.41
C SER A 143 -3.22 12.99 -1.95
N ALA A 144 -3.26 12.76 -3.26
CA ALA A 144 -4.21 11.84 -3.87
C ALA A 144 -3.80 10.38 -3.63
N THR A 145 -2.49 10.10 -3.72
CA THR A 145 -1.91 8.77 -3.47
C THR A 145 -2.09 8.36 -1.99
N PRO A 146 -2.82 7.27 -1.69
CA PRO A 146 -2.99 6.78 -0.33
C PRO A 146 -1.77 5.99 0.16
N TYR A 147 -1.70 5.86 1.49
CA TYR A 147 -1.09 4.70 2.12
C TYR A 147 -2.06 3.54 2.08
N PHE A 148 -1.57 2.33 1.89
CA PHE A 148 -2.43 1.16 1.88
C PHE A 148 -1.77 -0.10 2.42
N MET A 149 -2.59 -0.97 3.00
CA MET A 149 -2.24 -2.33 3.42
C MET A 149 -3.15 -3.29 2.66
N GLY A 150 -2.66 -4.46 2.26
CA GLY A 150 -3.45 -5.44 1.50
C GLY A 150 -2.65 -6.34 0.58
N ILE A 151 -1.36 -6.02 0.41
CA ILE A 151 -0.39 -6.87 -0.30
C ILE A 151 0.53 -7.53 0.73
N SER A 152 0.61 -8.85 0.71
CA SER A 152 1.68 -9.55 1.42
C SER A 152 2.51 -10.37 0.45
N THR A 153 3.81 -10.21 0.52
CA THR A 153 4.79 -11.09 -0.14
C THR A 153 5.12 -12.31 0.73
N ALA A 154 4.62 -12.38 1.97
CA ALA A 154 4.82 -13.51 2.87
C ALA A 154 3.78 -14.60 2.56
N PHE A 155 4.27 -15.74 2.10
CA PHE A 155 3.49 -16.92 1.76
C PHE A 155 3.66 -18.00 2.84
N PRO A 156 2.63 -18.78 3.25
CA PRO A 156 1.19 -18.51 3.34
C PRO A 156 0.76 -17.99 4.74
N TYR A 157 1.70 -17.50 5.54
CA TYR A 157 1.50 -17.19 6.96
C TYR A 157 0.86 -15.84 7.26
N PHE A 158 0.05 -15.31 6.33
CA PHE A 158 -0.60 -14.00 6.47
C PHE A 158 -1.21 -13.86 7.87
N TRP A 159 -1.81 -14.90 8.41
CA TRP A 159 -2.62 -14.90 9.62
C TRP A 159 -1.82 -14.99 10.93
N SER A 160 -0.52 -15.28 10.88
CA SER A 160 0.28 -15.58 12.08
C SER A 160 1.62 -14.86 12.15
N ASP A 161 2.05 -14.21 11.08
CA ASP A 161 3.34 -13.53 11.06
C ASP A 161 3.16 -12.01 10.93
N ALA A 162 3.57 -11.32 11.99
CA ALA A 162 3.76 -9.88 12.05
C ALA A 162 4.46 -9.29 10.80
N GLU A 163 5.44 -10.02 10.25
CA GLU A 163 6.22 -9.60 9.08
C GLU A 163 5.42 -9.69 7.77
N SER A 164 4.27 -10.36 7.78
CA SER A 164 3.33 -10.40 6.65
C SER A 164 2.63 -9.06 6.42
N TYR A 165 2.75 -8.12 7.36
CA TYR A 165 2.01 -6.86 7.34
C TYR A 165 2.93 -5.68 7.06
N SER A 166 2.78 -5.17 5.85
CA SER A 166 3.47 -3.98 5.39
C SER A 166 2.49 -2.90 4.98
N ILE A 167 2.93 -1.67 5.14
CA ILE A 167 2.22 -0.48 4.66
C ILE A 167 2.97 0.01 3.44
N TYR A 168 2.23 0.25 2.37
CA TYR A 168 2.77 0.65 1.10
C TYR A 168 2.29 2.04 0.72
N ARG A 169 3.07 2.70 -0.12
CA ARG A 169 2.67 3.88 -0.88
C ARG A 169 3.11 3.70 -2.32
N TRP A 170 2.38 4.29 -3.25
CA TRP A 170 2.75 4.17 -4.66
C TRP A 170 4.04 4.92 -4.98
N ASN A 171 4.98 4.21 -5.59
CA ASN A 171 6.17 4.79 -6.19
C ASN A 171 5.89 5.10 -7.67
N ASN A 172 5.69 6.38 -7.98
CA ASN A 172 5.42 6.86 -9.35
C ASN A 172 6.62 6.69 -10.31
N GLU A 173 7.83 6.63 -9.76
CA GLU A 173 9.05 6.47 -10.55
C GLU A 173 9.07 5.13 -11.28
N PHE A 174 8.74 4.05 -10.55
CA PHE A 174 8.69 2.67 -11.04
C PHE A 174 7.26 2.18 -11.34
N ASP A 175 6.24 2.97 -11.00
CA ASP A 175 4.82 2.60 -11.12
C ASP A 175 4.48 1.33 -10.32
N MET A 176 4.92 1.26 -9.06
CA MET A 176 4.80 0.08 -8.20
C MET A 176 4.48 0.45 -6.75
N PRO A 177 3.80 -0.41 -5.98
CA PRO A 177 3.77 -0.31 -4.52
C PRO A 177 5.18 -0.36 -3.93
N GLN A 178 5.47 0.51 -2.97
CA GLN A 178 6.72 0.50 -2.22
C GLN A 178 6.41 0.52 -0.72
N GLN A 179 7.07 -0.35 0.05
CA GLN A 179 7.01 -0.30 1.51
C GLN A 179 7.46 1.07 2.02
N VAL A 180 6.72 1.59 2.99
CA VAL A 180 7.00 2.90 3.57
C VAL A 180 8.07 2.81 4.66
N SER A 181 8.59 3.97 5.07
CA SER A 181 9.56 4.05 6.17
C SER A 181 8.95 3.62 7.52
N ASP A 182 9.77 3.25 8.51
CA ASP A 182 9.27 2.88 9.85
C ASP A 182 8.42 4.00 10.48
N ILE A 183 8.77 5.27 10.27
CA ILE A 183 8.02 6.42 10.82
C ILE A 183 6.64 6.54 10.16
N GLU A 184 6.54 6.34 8.85
CA GLU A 184 5.27 6.33 8.14
C GLU A 184 4.44 5.11 8.53
N PHE A 185 5.08 3.94 8.66
CA PHE A 185 4.44 2.71 9.11
C PHE A 185 3.78 2.90 10.48
N VAL A 186 4.55 3.39 11.47
CA VAL A 186 4.05 3.67 12.82
C VAL A 186 2.86 4.64 12.77
N THR A 187 3.00 5.76 12.05
CA THR A 187 1.98 6.81 12.00
C THR A 187 0.67 6.30 11.39
N VAL A 188 0.75 5.58 10.27
CA VAL A 188 -0.43 5.06 9.56
C VAL A 188 -1.08 3.93 10.34
N LEU A 189 -0.30 3.02 10.93
CA LEU A 189 -0.84 1.93 11.74
C LEU A 189 -1.55 2.45 13.00
N GLU A 190 -0.98 3.45 13.68
CA GLU A 190 -1.64 4.11 14.82
C GLU A 190 -2.94 4.78 14.41
N PHE A 191 -2.94 5.49 13.27
CA PHE A 191 -4.15 6.09 12.72
C PHE A 191 -5.25 5.04 12.50
N TRP A 192 -4.95 3.93 11.82
CA TRP A 192 -5.93 2.86 11.62
C TRP A 192 -6.39 2.24 12.95
N ARG A 193 -5.48 2.01 13.90
CA ARG A 193 -5.86 1.48 15.22
C ARG A 193 -6.80 2.42 15.97
N GLN A 194 -6.56 3.73 15.90
CA GLN A 194 -7.45 4.73 16.49
C GLN A 194 -8.82 4.76 15.79
N LYS A 195 -8.89 4.48 14.49
CA LYS A 195 -10.16 4.51 13.74
C LYS A 195 -10.97 3.22 13.86
N PHE A 196 -10.30 2.07 13.88
CA PHE A 196 -10.97 0.77 13.77
C PHE A 196 -11.03 0.02 15.09
N CYS A 197 -10.12 0.25 16.05
CA CYS A 197 -10.05 -0.59 17.25
C CYS A 197 -10.75 0.00 18.47
N ILE A 198 -11.06 1.30 18.47
CA ILE A 198 -11.81 1.93 19.56
C ILE A 198 -13.23 1.34 19.56
N ASP A 199 -13.69 0.89 20.72
CA ASP A 199 -15.00 0.27 20.97
C ASP A 199 -15.30 -1.06 20.24
N LYS A 200 -14.37 -1.57 19.42
CA LYS A 200 -14.45 -2.92 18.84
C LYS A 200 -13.82 -3.94 19.78
N LYS A 201 -14.50 -5.07 19.97
CA LYS A 201 -13.99 -6.23 20.71
C LYS A 201 -14.06 -7.44 19.81
N TYR A 202 -12.92 -7.80 19.22
CA TYR A 202 -12.81 -9.04 18.47
C TYR A 202 -12.38 -10.18 19.40
N SER A 203 -12.98 -11.34 19.19
CA SER A 203 -12.58 -12.59 19.82
C SER A 203 -11.28 -13.14 19.23
N ASN A 204 -10.61 -14.02 19.96
CA ASN A 204 -9.44 -14.74 19.45
C ASN A 204 -9.75 -15.52 18.16
N ALA A 205 -10.97 -16.04 18.04
CA ALA A 205 -11.41 -16.73 16.82
C ALA A 205 -11.49 -15.78 15.63
N GLU A 206 -11.99 -14.56 15.82
CA GLU A 206 -12.04 -13.55 14.76
C GLU A 206 -10.66 -13.08 14.32
N TYR A 207 -9.66 -13.07 15.20
CA TYR A 207 -8.28 -12.74 14.80
C TYR A 207 -7.61 -13.88 14.01
N LEU A 208 -7.85 -15.13 14.41
CA LEU A 208 -7.26 -16.31 13.77
C LEU A 208 -7.98 -16.72 12.49
N HIS A 209 -9.26 -16.36 12.37
CA HIS A 209 -10.14 -16.69 11.27
C HIS A 209 -11.07 -15.51 10.90
N PRO A 210 -10.57 -14.29 10.56
CA PRO A 210 -11.44 -13.23 10.06
C PRO A 210 -12.30 -13.72 8.89
N ASP A 211 -13.59 -13.37 8.95
CA ASP A 211 -14.53 -13.63 7.87
C ASP A 211 -14.16 -12.80 6.64
N LEU A 212 -13.57 -13.45 5.65
CA LEU A 212 -13.15 -12.82 4.39
C LEU A 212 -14.33 -12.36 3.53
N LEU A 213 -15.55 -12.86 3.82
CA LEU A 213 -16.77 -12.46 3.15
C LEU A 213 -17.46 -11.27 3.84
N ASN A 214 -17.01 -10.91 5.05
CA ASN A 214 -17.55 -9.76 5.76
C ASN A 214 -17.10 -8.46 5.08
N PRO A 215 -18.03 -7.58 4.67
CA PRO A 215 -17.72 -6.30 4.07
C PRO A 215 -16.99 -5.31 5.01
N GLU A 216 -17.01 -5.53 6.34
CA GLU A 216 -16.27 -4.73 7.33
C GLU A 216 -14.75 -5.02 7.36
N HIS A 217 -14.17 -5.41 6.21
CA HIS A 217 -12.75 -5.63 5.93
C HIS A 217 -11.98 -6.53 6.94
N PRO A 218 -11.50 -7.73 6.54
CA PRO A 218 -10.73 -8.63 7.42
C PRO A 218 -9.42 -8.01 7.96
N LEU A 219 -8.90 -6.99 7.28
CA LEU A 219 -7.73 -6.24 7.75
C LEU A 219 -8.03 -5.30 8.93
N GLU A 220 -9.27 -4.87 9.16
CA GLU A 220 -9.62 -4.08 10.35
C GLU A 220 -9.42 -4.89 11.62
N VAL A 221 -9.93 -6.14 11.62
CA VAL A 221 -9.74 -7.11 12.70
C VAL A 221 -8.25 -7.29 12.99
N LEU A 222 -7.46 -7.42 11.92
CA LEU A 222 -6.03 -7.60 12.03
C LEU A 222 -5.32 -6.39 12.65
N VAL A 223 -5.57 -5.16 12.20
CA VAL A 223 -4.85 -3.99 12.76
C VAL A 223 -5.12 -3.85 14.26
N CYS A 224 -6.24 -4.40 14.73
CA CYS A 224 -6.64 -4.47 16.12
C CYS A 224 -6.09 -5.69 16.89
N ALA A 225 -5.47 -6.65 16.21
CA ALA A 225 -4.94 -7.84 16.83
C ALA A 225 -3.86 -7.51 17.90
N PRO A 226 -3.79 -8.30 19.00
CA PRO A 226 -2.83 -8.06 20.06
C PRO A 226 -1.36 -8.04 19.56
N TRP A 227 -0.99 -8.98 18.69
CA TRP A 227 0.38 -9.07 18.15
C TRP A 227 0.77 -7.87 17.29
N MET A 228 -0.18 -7.17 16.66
CA MET A 228 0.13 -5.93 15.94
C MET A 228 0.61 -4.81 16.87
N SER A 229 0.32 -4.89 18.17
CA SER A 229 0.89 -3.99 19.18
C SER A 229 2.40 -4.21 19.36
N GLU A 230 2.85 -5.46 19.28
CA GLU A 230 4.27 -5.81 19.35
C GLU A 230 5.00 -5.32 18.10
N VAL A 231 4.41 -5.50 16.92
CA VAL A 231 4.93 -4.98 15.64
C VAL A 231 5.10 -3.46 15.69
N LEU A 232 4.06 -2.77 16.17
CA LEU A 232 4.09 -1.32 16.35
C LEU A 232 5.19 -0.90 17.35
N GLY A 233 5.31 -1.61 18.47
CA GLY A 233 6.35 -1.36 19.47
C GLY A 233 7.76 -1.53 18.91
N ALA A 234 8.01 -2.61 18.18
CA ALA A 234 9.28 -2.87 17.53
C ALA A 234 9.61 -1.79 16.47
N ALA A 235 8.62 -1.37 15.68
CA ALA A 235 8.80 -0.29 14.70
C ALA A 235 9.15 1.05 15.37
N LYS A 236 8.48 1.41 16.48
CA LYS A 236 8.82 2.61 17.27
C LYS A 236 10.25 2.59 17.79
N GLN A 237 10.70 1.46 18.34
CA GLN A 237 12.08 1.31 18.80
C GLN A 237 13.10 1.49 17.65
N ARG A 238 12.78 1.04 16.43
CA ARG A 238 13.64 1.28 15.26
C ARG A 238 13.69 2.75 14.85
N VAL A 239 12.59 3.48 14.99
CA VAL A 239 12.55 4.93 14.73
C VAL A 239 13.39 5.69 15.75
N GLU A 240 13.28 5.34 17.04
CA GLU A 240 14.01 6.02 18.14
C GLU A 240 15.53 5.82 18.08
N ARG A 241 16.01 4.76 17.43
CA ARG A 241 17.44 4.44 17.30
C ARG A 241 18.13 5.11 16.11
N LYS A 242 17.36 5.72 15.19
CA LYS A 242 17.88 6.39 13.98
C LYS A 242 18.05 7.89 14.23
#